data_AF-A0A3N5QMW2-F1
#
_entry.id   AF-A0A3N5QMW2-F1
#
_cell.length_a   1.000
_cell.length_b   1.000
_cell.length_c   1.000
_cell.angle_alpha   90.00
_cell.angle_beta   90.00
_cell.angle_gamma   90.00
#
_symmetry.space_group_name_H-M   'P 1'
#
loop_
_entity.id
_entity.type
_entity.pdbx_description
1 polymer ?
#
loop_
_entity_poly.entity_id
_entity_poly.type
_entity_poly.pdbx_seq_one_letter_code
_entity_poly.pdbx_strand_id
1 'polypeptide(L)'
;MVHRQRCHRHRLHRRGHPRHHHRAPVSHATRMNNGIITNRIRQLRFHCDEMSQTELGQRVGLTRQTIAAIEGGKYSPSLETAFRIADVFGVKLDDVFQWTKT
;
A
#
# COMPACT_ATOMS: atom_id res chain seq x y z
N MET A 1 16.70 -37.16 60.53
CA MET A 1 17.39 -35.86 60.74
C MET A 1 16.96 -34.89 59.65
N VAL A 2 15.97 -34.04 59.93
CA VAL A 2 15.55 -32.92 59.07
C VAL A 2 15.89 -31.64 59.82
N HIS A 3 16.87 -30.87 59.32
CA HIS A 3 17.27 -29.61 59.93
C HIS A 3 16.75 -28.43 59.11
N ARG A 4 16.05 -27.56 59.82
CA ARG A 4 15.39 -26.33 59.38
C ARG A 4 16.39 -25.25 58.94
N GLN A 5 15.96 -24.50 57.92
CA GLN A 5 15.97 -23.02 57.79
C GLN A 5 17.32 -22.27 57.82
N ARG A 6 17.52 -21.42 56.81
CA ARG A 6 17.43 -19.95 56.97
C ARG A 6 17.50 -19.23 55.62
N CYS A 7 16.47 -18.43 55.36
CA CYS A 7 16.48 -17.32 54.41
C CYS A 7 17.37 -16.18 54.96
N HIS A 8 18.12 -15.49 54.10
CA HIS A 8 18.31 -14.02 54.09
C HIS A 8 19.39 -13.57 53.09
N ARG A 9 19.02 -12.69 52.15
CA ARG A 9 19.66 -11.38 51.82
C ARG A 9 19.20 -10.95 50.42
N HIS A 10 18.35 -9.93 50.32
CA HIS A 10 18.65 -8.48 50.26
C HIS A 10 18.94 -7.96 48.84
N ARG A 11 17.94 -7.23 48.32
CA ARG A 11 17.97 -6.01 47.47
C ARG A 11 19.10 -5.87 46.44
N LEU A 12 18.70 -5.52 45.21
CA LEU A 12 18.87 -4.15 44.69
C LEU A 12 17.93 -3.92 43.49
N HIS A 13 17.18 -2.82 43.56
CA HIS A 13 16.37 -2.28 42.48
C HIS A 13 17.26 -1.80 41.33
N ARG A 14 16.91 -2.13 40.09
CA ARG A 14 17.14 -1.25 38.94
C ARG A 14 15.87 -1.22 38.08
N ARG A 15 15.08 -0.17 38.27
CA ARG A 15 13.97 0.22 37.40
C ARG A 15 14.57 0.68 36.07
N GLY A 16 14.43 -0.11 35.02
CA GLY A 16 14.59 0.36 33.65
C GLY A 16 13.26 0.90 33.15
N HIS A 17 13.10 2.22 33.09
CA HIS A 17 11.98 2.86 32.39
C HIS A 17 12.27 2.86 30.88
N PRO A 18 11.48 2.18 30.03
CA PRO A 18 11.54 2.38 28.60
C PRO A 18 10.89 3.72 28.26
N ARG A 19 11.59 4.50 27.43
CA ARG A 19 11.29 5.87 27.06
C ARG A 19 9.92 5.97 26.39
N HIS A 20 9.03 6.80 26.93
CA HIS A 20 7.85 7.26 26.22
C HIS A 20 8.30 8.19 25.08
N HIS A 21 8.43 7.64 23.89
CA HIS A 21 8.47 8.44 22.66
C HIS A 21 7.08 9.03 22.46
N HIS A 22 6.85 10.25 22.96
CA HIS A 22 5.77 11.09 22.45
C HIS A 22 6.04 11.41 20.98
N ARG A 23 5.62 10.52 20.08
CA ARG A 23 5.39 10.91 18.69
C ARG A 23 4.15 11.79 18.70
N ALA A 24 4.35 13.10 18.56
CA ALA A 24 3.27 14.00 18.20
C ALA A 24 2.59 13.48 16.92
N PRO A 25 1.26 13.57 16.80
CA PRO A 25 0.59 13.24 15.56
C PRO A 25 1.01 14.26 14.51
N VAL A 26 1.71 13.79 13.47
CA VAL A 26 1.96 14.58 12.27
C VAL A 26 0.63 14.72 11.52
N SER A 27 -0.13 15.78 11.81
CA SER A 27 -1.28 16.20 11.01
C SER A 27 -0.80 16.75 9.67
N HIS A 28 -0.42 15.87 8.75
CA HIS A 28 -0.34 16.22 7.33
C HIS A 28 -1.75 16.24 6.77
N ALA A 29 -2.49 17.31 7.05
CA ALA A 29 -3.69 17.65 6.29
C ALA A 29 -3.26 18.04 4.86
N THR A 30 -2.87 17.05 4.05
CA THR A 30 -2.60 17.26 2.62
C THR A 30 -3.95 17.26 1.92
N ARG A 31 -4.66 18.37 1.97
CA ARG A 31 -5.83 18.58 1.13
C ARG A 31 -5.45 19.57 0.05
N MET A 32 -4.93 19.08 -1.08
CA MET A 32 -4.94 19.79 -2.37
C MET A 32 -4.90 18.77 -3.52
N ASN A 33 -5.98 18.02 -3.75
CA ASN A 33 -6.24 17.39 -5.04
C ASN A 33 -7.54 17.99 -5.60
N ASN A 34 -7.41 19.08 -6.38
CA ASN A 34 -8.47 19.60 -7.24
C ASN A 34 -8.46 18.84 -8.57
N GLY A 35 -8.41 17.51 -8.54
CA GLY A 35 -8.46 16.75 -9.77
C GLY A 35 -8.69 15.26 -9.55
N ILE A 36 -9.38 14.66 -10.51
CA ILE A 36 -9.80 13.26 -10.50
C ILE A 36 -8.95 12.51 -11.50
N ILE A 37 -8.39 11.36 -11.08
CA ILE A 37 -7.72 10.42 -11.97
C ILE A 37 -8.74 9.34 -12.37
N THR A 38 -8.95 9.17 -13.66
CA THR A 38 -9.72 8.05 -14.24
C THR A 38 -8.79 7.12 -15.01
N ASN A 39 -9.29 5.92 -15.36
CA ASN A 39 -8.52 4.95 -16.12
C ASN A 39 -9.37 4.22 -17.16
N ARG A 40 -8.72 3.69 -18.20
CA ARG A 40 -9.34 2.87 -19.27
C ARG A 40 -8.93 1.40 -19.22
N ILE A 41 -8.42 0.92 -18.09
CA ILE A 41 -7.83 -0.43 -17.96
C ILE A 41 -8.80 -1.51 -18.40
N ARG A 42 -10.07 -1.43 -17.96
CA ARG A 42 -11.10 -2.38 -18.35
C ARG A 42 -11.24 -2.48 -19.87
N GLN A 43 -11.34 -1.33 -20.54
CA GLN A 43 -11.51 -1.26 -21.99
C GLN A 43 -10.28 -1.81 -22.72
N LEU A 44 -9.08 -1.42 -22.29
CA LEU A 44 -7.82 -1.91 -22.85
C LEU A 44 -7.66 -3.43 -22.68
N ARG A 45 -8.01 -3.97 -21.51
CA ARG A 45 -8.04 -5.43 -21.28
C ARG A 45 -8.94 -6.16 -22.28
N PHE A 46 -10.13 -5.64 -22.57
CA PHE A 46 -11.02 -6.24 -23.56
C PHE A 46 -10.44 -6.21 -24.98
N HIS A 47 -9.77 -5.12 -25.36
CA HIS A 47 -9.11 -5.01 -26.66
C HIS A 47 -7.85 -5.89 -26.79
N CYS A 48 -7.23 -6.25 -25.68
CA CYS A 48 -6.13 -7.21 -25.61
C CYS A 48 -6.65 -8.63 -25.32
N ASP A 49 -7.39 -9.21 -26.25
CA ASP A 49 -7.85 -10.62 -26.19
C ASP A 49 -8.67 -10.97 -24.95
N GLU A 50 -9.55 -10.07 -24.50
CA GLU A 50 -10.37 -10.29 -23.29
C GLU A 50 -9.56 -10.60 -22.02
N MET A 51 -8.33 -10.07 -21.92
CA MET A 51 -7.39 -10.31 -20.82
C MET A 51 -8.07 -10.15 -19.46
N SER A 52 -7.97 -11.17 -18.61
CA SER A 52 -8.51 -11.12 -17.26
C SER A 52 -7.70 -10.20 -16.34
N GLN A 53 -8.30 -9.78 -15.22
CA GLN A 53 -7.59 -9.02 -14.19
C GLN A 53 -6.44 -9.83 -13.56
N THR A 54 -6.57 -11.15 -13.51
CA THR A 54 -5.53 -12.05 -13.00
C THR A 54 -4.32 -12.04 -13.93
N GLU A 55 -4.53 -12.14 -15.24
CA GLU A 55 -3.45 -12.10 -16.23
C GLU A 55 -2.73 -10.75 -16.25
N LEU A 56 -3.47 -9.64 -16.23
CA LEU A 56 -2.85 -8.32 -16.11
C LEU A 56 -2.01 -8.24 -14.83
N GLY A 57 -2.54 -8.72 -13.71
CA GLY A 57 -1.83 -8.78 -12.43
C GLY A 57 -0.52 -9.56 -12.53
N GLN A 58 -0.55 -10.75 -13.14
CA GLN A 58 0.64 -11.56 -13.36
C GLN A 58 1.69 -10.81 -14.20
N ARG A 59 1.30 -10.12 -15.27
CA ARG A 59 2.22 -9.37 -16.15
C ARG A 59 2.89 -8.19 -15.44
N VAL A 60 2.18 -7.50 -14.54
CA VAL A 60 2.73 -6.32 -13.83
C VAL A 60 3.30 -6.63 -12.44
N GLY A 61 3.18 -7.89 -11.99
CA GLY A 61 3.65 -8.35 -10.68
C GLY A 61 2.73 -7.97 -9.51
N LEU A 62 1.42 -7.87 -9.75
CA LEU A 62 0.41 -7.49 -8.76
C LEU A 62 -0.68 -8.56 -8.63
N THR A 63 -1.39 -8.54 -7.50
CA THR A 63 -2.53 -9.43 -7.30
C THR A 63 -3.73 -9.02 -8.16
N ARG A 64 -4.63 -9.97 -8.47
CA ARG A 64 -5.92 -9.65 -9.10
C ARG A 64 -6.70 -8.59 -8.32
N GLN A 65 -6.68 -8.64 -6.99
CA GLN A 65 -7.40 -7.70 -6.11
C GLN A 65 -6.85 -6.28 -6.25
N THR A 66 -5.53 -6.14 -6.35
CA THR A 66 -4.85 -4.89 -6.64
C THR A 66 -5.31 -4.32 -7.98
N ILE A 67 -5.28 -5.13 -9.05
CA ILE A 67 -5.77 -4.70 -10.38
C ILE A 67 -7.24 -4.28 -10.33
N ALA A 68 -8.09 -5.05 -9.66
CA ALA A 68 -9.51 -4.73 -9.54
C ALA A 68 -9.75 -3.40 -8.79
N ALA A 69 -8.94 -3.10 -7.78
CA ALA A 69 -9.04 -1.84 -7.05
C ALA A 69 -8.57 -0.62 -7.87
N ILE A 70 -7.49 -0.78 -8.65
CA ILE A 70 -7.00 0.25 -9.57
C ILE A 70 -8.02 0.49 -10.69
N GLU A 71 -8.47 -0.58 -11.36
CA GLU A 71 -9.46 -0.52 -12.44
C GLU A 71 -10.76 0.15 -11.95
N GLY A 72 -11.21 -0.20 -10.73
CA GLY A 72 -12.37 0.41 -10.10
C GLY A 72 -12.16 1.82 -9.54
N GLY A 73 -10.98 2.42 -9.70
CA GLY A 73 -10.68 3.78 -9.25
C GLY A 73 -10.64 3.96 -7.73
N LYS A 74 -10.50 2.88 -6.95
CA LYS A 74 -10.46 2.94 -5.47
C LYS A 74 -9.23 3.69 -4.96
N TYR A 75 -8.12 3.63 -5.70
CA TYR A 75 -6.92 4.41 -5.45
C TYR A 75 -6.13 4.58 -6.75
N SER A 76 -5.26 5.58 -6.76
CA SER A 76 -4.32 5.81 -7.86
C SER A 76 -3.08 4.92 -7.67
N PRO A 77 -2.64 4.18 -8.70
CA PRO A 77 -1.45 3.37 -8.62
C PRO A 77 -0.18 4.23 -8.43
N SER A 78 0.92 3.61 -8.02
CA SER A 78 2.23 4.28 -8.11
C SER A 78 2.56 4.60 -9.57
N LEU A 79 3.40 5.61 -9.80
CA LEU A 79 3.84 5.99 -11.15
C LEU A 79 4.47 4.81 -11.90
N GLU A 80 5.32 4.04 -11.23
CA GLU A 80 5.93 2.83 -11.78
C GLU A 80 4.88 1.78 -12.20
N THR A 81 3.88 1.54 -11.36
CA THR A 81 2.79 0.61 -11.68
C THR A 81 2.00 1.10 -12.90
N ALA A 82 1.75 2.41 -12.98
CA ALA A 82 1.02 3.00 -14.10
C ALA A 82 1.77 2.81 -15.43
N PHE A 83 3.10 2.99 -15.43
CA PHE A 83 3.95 2.72 -16.60
C PHE A 83 3.96 1.24 -16.99
N ARG A 84 4.08 0.31 -16.03
CA ARG A 84 4.04 -1.13 -16.32
C ARG A 84 2.70 -1.55 -16.94
N ILE A 85 1.59 -0.98 -16.47
CA ILE A 85 0.27 -1.24 -17.06
C ILE A 85 0.21 -0.72 -18.51
N ALA A 86 0.73 0.48 -18.76
CA ALA A 86 0.78 1.04 -20.13
C ALA A 86 1.64 0.21 -21.07
N ASP A 87 2.79 -0.29 -20.60
CA ASP A 87 3.69 -1.17 -21.33
C ASP A 87 3.00 -2.50 -21.72
N VAL A 88 2.25 -3.12 -20.80
CA VAL A 88 1.49 -4.35 -21.09
C VAL A 88 0.48 -4.17 -22.22
N PHE A 89 -0.09 -2.98 -22.36
CA PHE A 89 -1.03 -2.65 -23.43
C PHE A 89 -0.37 -2.06 -24.69
N GLY A 90 0.92 -1.71 -24.63
CA GLY A 90 1.64 -1.07 -25.72
C GLY A 90 1.14 0.34 -26.07
N VAL A 91 0.59 1.07 -25.11
CA VAL A 91 0.02 2.43 -25.31
C VAL A 91 0.72 3.45 -24.42
N LYS A 92 0.44 4.76 -24.62
CA LYS A 92 1.01 5.80 -23.77
C LYS A 92 0.32 5.81 -22.40
N LEU A 93 1.02 6.35 -21.40
CA LEU A 93 0.48 6.50 -20.05
C LEU A 93 -0.88 7.24 -20.02
N ASP A 94 -0.99 8.31 -20.82
CA ASP A 94 -2.20 9.15 -20.92
C ASP A 94 -3.38 8.42 -21.60
N ASP A 95 -3.11 7.40 -22.41
CA ASP A 95 -4.17 6.54 -22.97
C ASP A 95 -4.76 5.63 -21.88
N VAL A 96 -3.97 5.26 -20.88
CA VAL A 96 -4.42 4.41 -19.76
C VAL A 96 -5.06 5.22 -18.64
N PHE A 97 -4.44 6.33 -18.23
CA PHE A 97 -4.85 7.14 -17.08
C PHE A 97 -5.01 8.60 -17.48
N GLN A 98 -6.15 9.20 -17.12
CA GLN A 98 -6.45 10.60 -17.43
C GLN A 98 -6.64 11.40 -16.15
N TRP A 99 -6.14 12.63 -16.15
CA TRP A 99 -6.34 13.56 -15.05
C TRP A 99 -7.21 14.73 -15.49
N THR A 100 -8.30 14.95 -14.77
CA THR A 100 -9.19 16.10 -14.99
C THR A 100 -9.13 17.01 -13.79
N LYS A 101 -8.75 18.26 -14.01
CA LYS A 101 -8.82 19.32 -12.99
C LYS A 101 -10.29 19.61 -12.64
N THR A 102 -10.59 19.65 -11.34
CA THR A 102 -11.87 20.05 -10.76
C THR A 102 -11.90 21.54 -10.48
#